data_AF-A0A133N1Y5-F1
#
_entry.id   AF-A0A133N1Y5-F1
#
_cell.length_a   1.000
_cell.length_b   1.000
_cell.length_c   1.000
_cell.angle_alpha   90.00
_cell.angle_beta   90.00
_cell.angle_gamma   90.00
#
_symmetry.space_group_name_H-M   'P 1'
#
loop_
_entity.id
_entity.type
_entity.pdbx_description
1 polymer ?
#
loop_
_entity_poly.entity_id
_entity_poly.type
_entity_poly.pdbx_seq_one_letter_code
_entity_poly.pdbx_strand_id
1 'polypeptide(L)' 'MNLKDIKTTKEVSLEYNIPIRTVHNRIESCNLLEGIDYKKLGERQPTLLSPSGVEKILKNNKKRLEL' A
#
# COMPACT_ATOMS: atom_id res chain seq x y z
N MET A 1 5.58 12.59 -9.98
CA MET A 1 5.75 11.25 -9.38
C MET A 1 6.74 10.50 -10.25
N ASN A 2 7.91 10.13 -9.72
CA ASN A 2 8.90 9.40 -10.52
C ASN A 2 8.59 7.90 -10.46
N LEU A 3 8.92 7.15 -11.51
CA LEU A 3 8.73 5.69 -11.51
C LEU A 3 9.45 5.01 -10.33
N LYS A 4 10.59 5.56 -9.91
CA LYS A 4 11.39 5.05 -8.79
C LYS A 4 10.67 5.09 -7.44
N ASP A 5 9.64 5.93 -7.32
CA ASP A 5 8.91 6.11 -6.06
C ASP A 5 7.69 5.17 -5.97
N ILE A 6 7.38 4.44 -7.04
CA ILE A 6 6.30 3.44 -7.06
C ILE A 6 6.80 2.16 -6.41
N LYS A 7 6.02 1.61 -5.49
CA LYS A 7 6.32 0.35 -4.82
C LYS A 7 5.22 -0.66 -5.05
N THR A 8 5.55 -1.93 -5.14
CA THR A 8 4.59 -3.03 -5.10
C THR A 8 4.13 -3.31 -3.67
N THR A 9 2.98 -3.97 -3.51
CA THR A 9 2.54 -4.47 -2.20
C THR A 9 3.57 -5.37 -1.51
N LYS A 10 4.37 -6.11 -2.29
CA LYS A 10 5.46 -6.96 -1.78
C LYS A 10 6.63 -6.13 -1.24
N GLU A 11 7.07 -5.10 -1.96
CA GLU A 11 8.12 -4.20 -1.51
C GLU A 11 7.71 -3.46 -0.23
N VAL A 12 6.48 -2.94 -0.19
CA VAL A 12 5.93 -2.28 1.01
C VAL A 12 5.87 -3.26 2.19
N SER A 13 5.48 -4.51 1.94
CA SER A 13 5.44 -5.55 2.98
C SER A 13 6.82 -5.80 3.59
N LEU A 14 7.85 -5.93 2.75
CA LEU A 14 9.23 -6.19 3.19
C LEU A 14 9.85 -4.98 3.87
N GLU A 15 9.72 -3.79 3.28
CA GLU A 15 10.38 -2.57 3.76
C GLU A 15 9.84 -2.11 5.12
N TYR A 16 8.53 -2.19 5.31
CA TYR A 16 7.88 -1.74 6.55
C TYR A 16 7.56 -2.89 7.52
N ASN A 17 8.01 -4.11 7.21
CA ASN A 17 7.74 -5.33 7.99
C ASN A 17 6.24 -5.51 8.31
N ILE A 18 5.39 -5.32 7.30
CA ILE A 18 3.93 -5.48 7.42
C ILE A 18 3.53 -6.75 6.66
N PRO A 19 2.74 -7.67 7.24
CA PRO A 19 2.28 -8.84 6.51
C PRO A 19 1.58 -8.45 5.20
N ILE A 20 1.91 -9.12 4.10
CA ILE A 20 1.38 -8.75 2.78
C ILE A 20 -0.16 -8.75 2.74
N ARG A 21 -0.79 -9.69 3.45
CA ARG A 21 -2.26 -9.74 3.64
C ARG A 21 -2.81 -8.47 4.29
N THR A 22 -2.08 -7.90 5.24
CA THR A 22 -2.44 -6.62 5.88
C THR A 22 -2.33 -5.46 4.90
N VAL A 23 -1.31 -5.45 4.04
CA VAL A 23 -1.18 -4.41 2.99
C VAL A 23 -2.38 -4.49 2.03
N HIS A 24 -2.75 -5.70 1.58
CA HIS A 24 -3.94 -5.91 0.73
C HIS A 24 -5.23 -5.48 1.41
N ASN A 25 -5.48 -5.94 2.65
CA ASN A 25 -6.67 -5.51 3.40
C ASN A 25 -6.72 -4.00 3.57
N ARG A 26 -5.58 -3.33 3.78
CA ARG A 26 -5.51 -1.87 3.90
C ARG A 26 -5.76 -1.15 2.58
N ILE A 27 -5.43 -1.75 1.44
CA ILE A 27 -5.83 -1.22 0.14
C ILE A 27 -7.35 -1.16 0.03
N GLU A 28 -8.04 -2.20 0.51
CA GLU A 28 -9.50 -2.27 0.44
C GLU A 28 -10.22 -1.49 1.54
N SER A 29 -9.59 -1.36 2.73
CA SER A 29 -10.22 -0.73 3.91
C SER A 29 -9.80 0.73 4.14
N CYS A 30 -8.69 1.20 3.55
CA CYS A 30 -8.36 2.62 3.55
C CYS A 30 -9.01 3.29 2.34
N ASN A 31 -9.42 4.55 2.48
CA ASN A 31 -9.95 5.38 1.39
C ASN A 31 -8.84 5.77 0.39
N LEU A 32 -8.28 4.76 -0.29
CA LEU A 32 -7.30 4.87 -1.36
C LEU A 32 -8.03 4.95 -2.70
N LEU A 33 -7.56 5.83 -3.58
CA LEU A 33 -8.16 6.03 -4.90
C LEU A 33 -7.38 5.23 -5.96
N GLU A 34 -8.07 4.40 -6.73
CA GLU A 34 -7.47 3.68 -7.86
C GLU A 34 -7.05 4.65 -8.98
N GLY A 35 -5.85 4.46 -9.53
CA GLY A 35 -5.25 5.36 -10.52
C GLY A 35 -4.49 6.56 -9.91
N ILE A 36 -4.67 6.84 -8.62
CA ILE A 36 -3.94 7.89 -7.88
C ILE A 36 -3.05 7.25 -6.81
N ASP A 37 -3.66 6.59 -5.83
CA ASP A 37 -2.94 6.03 -4.69
C ASP A 37 -2.39 4.63 -4.98
N TYR A 38 -3.14 3.82 -5.74
CA TYR A 38 -2.76 2.48 -6.13
C TYR A 38 -3.22 2.15 -7.55
N LYS A 39 -2.65 1.11 -8.15
CA LYS A 39 -3.10 0.57 -9.44
C LYS A 39 -2.99 -0.95 -9.46
N LYS A 40 -4.10 -1.63 -9.78
CA LYS A 40 -4.10 -3.08 -10.04
C LYS A 40 -3.56 -3.34 -11.44
N LEU A 41 -2.66 -4.32 -11.57
CA LEU A 41 -2.08 -4.72 -12.86
C LEU A 41 -2.83 -5.88 -13.54
N GLY A 42 -3.79 -6.48 -12.84
CA GLY A 42 -4.55 -7.64 -13.31
C GLY A 42 -4.66 -8.71 -12.23
N GLU A 43 -5.29 -9.82 -12.57
CA GLU A 43 -5.47 -10.94 -11.66
C GLU A 43 -4.13 -11.58 -11.30
N ARG A 44 -3.91 -11.87 -10.01
CA ARG A 44 -2.67 -12.47 -9.47
C ARG A 44 -1.40 -11.64 -9.68
N GLN A 45 -1.50 -10.43 -10.22
CA GLN A 45 -0.38 -9.50 -10.36
C GLN A 45 -0.24 -8.63 -9.10
N PRO A 46 0.99 -8.17 -8.78
CA PRO A 46 1.18 -7.24 -7.68
C PRO A 46 0.43 -5.94 -7.94
N THR A 47 -0.09 -5.34 -6.87
CA THR A 47 -0.68 -4.00 -6.92
C THR A 47 0.44 -2.97 -6.74
N LEU A 48 0.45 -1.96 -7.60
CA LEU A 48 1.36 -0.82 -7.51
C LEU A 48 0.79 0.20 -6.54
N LEU A 49 1.65 0.81 -5.75
CA LEU A 49 1.35 1.85 -4.77
C LEU A 49 2.20 3.08 -5.07
N SER A 50 1.51 4.21 -5.13
CA SER A 50 2.16 5.52 -5.12
C SER A 50 2.73 5.83 -3.73
N PRO A 51 3.62 6.83 -3.61
CA PRO A 51 4.07 7.33 -2.33
C PRO A 51 2.92 7.74 -1.39
N SER A 52 1.88 8.42 -1.91
CA SER A 52 0.71 8.82 -1.11
C SER A 52 -0.10 7.60 -0.65
N GLY A 53 -0.21 6.59 -1.51
CA GLY A 53 -0.87 5.33 -1.18
C GLY A 53 -0.15 4.58 -0.06
N VAL A 54 1.18 4.50 -0.14
CA VAL A 54 2.01 3.92 0.93
C VAL A 54 1.80 4.69 2.24
N GLU A 55 1.86 6.02 2.21
CA GLU A 55 1.67 6.85 3.42
C GLU A 55 0.31 6.60 4.09
N LYS A 56 -0.77 6.50 3.32
CA LYS A 56 -2.12 6.17 3.83
C LYS A 56 -2.17 4.79 4.49
N ILE A 57 -1.56 3.77 3.86
CA ILE A 57 -1.46 2.42 4.41
C ILE A 57 -0.69 2.40 5.73
N LEU A 58 0.35 3.22 5.85
CA LEU A 58 1.19 3.31 7.05
C LEU A 58 0.53 4.13 8.18
N LYS A 59 -0.21 5.20 7.86
CA LYS A 59 -0.95 5.99 8.88
C LYS A 59 -1.96 5.13 9.65
N ASN A 60 -2.62 4.19 8.98
CA ASN A 60 -3.53 3.26 9.64
C ASN A 60 -2.77 2.27 10.57
N ASN A 61 -1.47 2.04 10.34
CA ASN A 61 -0.65 1.24 11.25
C ASN A 61 -0.39 1.96 12.58
N LYS A 62 -0.05 3.26 12.51
CA LYS A 62 0.33 4.05 13.69
C LYS A 62 -0.81 4.16 14.69
N LYS A 63 -2.05 4.41 14.22
CA LYS A 63 -3.25 4.43 15.07
C LYS A 63 -3.47 3.15 15.88
N ARG A 64 -2.97 2.00 15.42
CA ARG A 64 -3.14 0.69 16.09
C ARG A 64 -2.00 0.35 17.05
N LEU A 65 -0.88 1.06 16.98
CA LEU A 65 0.25 0.91 17.91
C LEU A 65 0.18 1.91 19.07
N GLU A 66 -0.69 2.93 18.96
CA GLU A 66 -0.96 3.94 19.99
C GLU A 66 -2.17 3.59 20.89
N LEU A 67 -2.78 2.42 20.70
CA LEU A 67 -3.87 1.84 21.50
C LEU A 67 -3.38 0.58 22.23
#